data_AF-A0A8I0SM13-F1
#
_entry.id   AF-A0A8I0SM13-F1
#
_cell.length_a   1.000
_cell.length_b   1.000
_cell.length_c   1.000
_cell.angle_alpha   90.00
_cell.angle_beta   90.00
_cell.angle_gamma   90.00
#
_symmetry.space_group_name_H-M   'P 1'
#
loop_
_entity.id
_entity.type
_entity.pdbx_description
1 polymer ?
#
loop_
_entity_poly.entity_id
_entity_poly.type
_entity_poly.pdbx_seq_one_letter_code
_entity_poly.pdbx_strand_id
1 'polypeptide(L)'
;MINSDSLPVATIPLMGAATAGAAGTPGIVPAPAAGDHTRVLTGGATYLSLGDLATKKSNLSASSAPTATSDLSAGYDVGSVWIDLVANISYICVDSTTGSAIWDRRGQDGQPGQPIVHRGEWNSGAAYITGDGVTRLGSSYFCITGNTNQAPPNATYWGILAIKGDTGTAGTGIETVVPITSSAGAVVLSLASGTAFTTSLIENITSITVSNVPGAAITATWHVTQHASAAKSIILPTGFVWATGTSPDFASLGAKYILTFKTIDSGTSGVELVFRRRSL
;
A
#
# COMPACT_ATOMS: atom_id res chain seq x y z
N MET A 1 55.35 -19.27 72.37
CA MET A 1 55.50 -19.56 70.93
C MET A 1 54.53 -20.68 70.59
N ILE A 2 53.44 -20.38 69.88
CA ILE A 2 52.66 -21.43 69.23
C ILE A 2 53.55 -21.93 68.08
N ASN A 3 53.90 -23.22 68.12
CA ASN A 3 54.68 -23.86 67.05
C ASN A 3 53.89 -23.74 65.75
N SER A 4 54.49 -23.11 64.74
CA SER A 4 53.87 -22.78 63.45
C SER A 4 53.67 -23.97 62.52
N ASP A 5 54.06 -25.19 62.90
CA ASP A 5 53.98 -26.35 62.00
C ASP A 5 52.70 -27.18 62.12
N SER A 6 51.66 -26.62 62.76
CA SER A 6 50.29 -27.14 62.65
C SER A 6 49.44 -26.28 61.70
N LEU A 7 49.38 -26.69 60.44
CA LEU A 7 48.10 -26.77 59.75
C LEU A 7 47.91 -28.24 59.37
N PRO A 8 46.82 -28.92 59.78
CA PRO A 8 46.57 -30.26 59.27
C PRO A 8 46.45 -30.13 57.75
N VAL A 9 47.44 -30.65 57.00
CA VAL A 9 47.26 -30.80 55.57
C VAL A 9 46.15 -31.84 55.44
N ALA A 10 44.95 -31.40 55.06
CA ALA A 10 43.87 -32.33 54.76
C ALA A 10 44.44 -33.27 53.70
N THR A 11 44.67 -34.54 54.07
CA THR A 11 45.18 -35.53 53.13
C THR A 11 44.03 -35.81 52.18
N ILE A 12 43.97 -35.06 51.07
CA ILE A 12 42.96 -35.27 50.04
C ILE A 12 43.22 -36.67 49.50
N PRO A 13 42.29 -37.63 49.68
CA PRO A 13 42.52 -38.98 49.20
C PRO A 13 42.78 -38.93 47.69
N LEU A 14 43.86 -39.56 47.24
CA LEU A 14 44.21 -39.59 45.82
C LEU A 14 43.19 -40.48 45.09
N MET A 15 42.32 -39.86 44.29
CA MET A 15 41.38 -40.59 43.44
C MET A 15 42.15 -41.35 42.36
N GLY A 16 41.96 -42.66 42.30
CA GLY A 16 42.40 -43.52 41.20
C GLY A 16 41.28 -43.65 40.18
N ALA A 17 41.59 -43.49 38.89
CA ALA A 17 40.64 -43.74 37.82
C ALA A 17 40.26 -45.22 37.76
N ALA A 18 39.02 -45.52 37.38
CA ALA A 18 38.62 -46.89 37.06
C ALA A 18 39.29 -47.36 35.76
N THR A 19 39.46 -48.68 35.64
CA THR A 19 39.82 -49.35 34.39
C THR A 19 38.64 -50.16 33.88
N ALA A 20 38.80 -50.89 32.78
CA ALA A 20 37.79 -51.83 32.31
C ALA A 20 37.53 -52.98 33.31
N GLY A 21 38.51 -53.34 34.15
CA GLY A 21 38.44 -54.50 35.05
C GLY A 21 38.50 -54.18 36.55
N ALA A 22 38.69 -52.91 36.93
CA ALA A 22 38.79 -52.51 38.35
C ALA A 22 38.12 -51.15 38.58
N ALA A 23 37.44 -51.03 39.72
CA ALA A 23 36.85 -49.76 40.18
C ALA A 23 37.94 -48.75 40.58
N GLY A 24 37.60 -47.47 40.51
CA GLY A 24 38.46 -46.41 41.03
C GLY A 24 38.52 -46.40 42.56
N THR A 25 39.50 -45.70 43.14
CA THR A 25 39.60 -45.56 44.60
C THR A 25 38.76 -44.37 45.09
N PRO A 26 38.03 -44.51 46.22
CA PRO A 26 37.23 -43.41 46.77
C PRO A 26 38.05 -42.21 47.22
N GLY A 27 37.51 -41.01 47.00
CA GLY A 27 38.03 -39.73 47.49
C GLY A 27 36.89 -38.81 47.92
N ILE A 28 37.00 -37.50 47.66
CA ILE A 28 35.97 -36.52 48.06
C ILE A 28 34.67 -36.65 47.24
N VAL A 29 34.77 -37.24 46.05
CA VAL A 29 33.64 -37.52 45.16
C VAL A 29 33.43 -39.03 45.03
N PRO A 30 32.23 -39.50 44.65
CA PRO A 30 31.97 -40.93 44.46
C PRO A 30 33.00 -41.57 43.51
N ALA A 31 33.46 -42.77 43.86
CA ALA A 31 34.39 -43.52 43.04
C ALA A 31 33.71 -44.05 41.77
N PRO A 32 34.39 -44.06 40.60
CA PRO A 32 33.89 -44.72 39.41
C PRO A 32 33.89 -46.25 39.60
N ALA A 33 32.85 -46.95 39.14
CA ALA A 33 32.82 -48.40 39.15
C ALA A 33 33.70 -48.99 38.02
N ALA A 34 34.02 -50.28 38.09
CA ALA A 34 34.71 -50.96 37.00
C ALA A 34 33.87 -50.86 35.72
N GLY A 35 34.50 -50.41 34.62
CA GLY A 35 33.80 -50.12 33.35
C GLY A 35 33.48 -48.65 33.10
N ASP A 36 33.58 -47.77 34.10
CA ASP A 36 33.28 -46.33 33.95
C ASP A 36 34.43 -45.51 33.32
N HIS A 37 35.46 -46.17 32.80
CA HIS A 37 36.64 -45.52 32.21
C HIS A 37 36.34 -44.67 30.94
N THR A 38 35.11 -44.72 30.43
CA THR A 38 34.59 -43.89 29.32
C THR A 38 33.47 -42.94 29.74
N ARG A 39 33.29 -42.74 31.05
CA ARG A 39 32.24 -41.91 31.65
C ARG A 39 32.84 -40.72 32.39
N VAL A 40 32.04 -39.69 32.60
CA VAL A 40 32.39 -38.47 33.32
C VAL A 40 31.45 -38.24 34.49
N LEU A 41 32.01 -37.81 35.62
CA LEU A 41 31.23 -37.48 36.82
C LEU A 41 30.50 -36.16 36.61
N THR A 42 29.18 -36.17 36.83
CA THR A 42 28.34 -34.97 36.77
C THR A 42 28.23 -34.28 38.12
N GLY A 43 27.75 -33.03 38.16
CA GLY A 43 27.45 -32.31 39.41
C GLY A 43 26.40 -32.98 40.31
N GLY A 44 25.66 -33.97 39.77
CA GLY A 44 24.73 -34.82 40.52
C GLY A 44 25.38 -36.09 41.11
N ALA A 45 26.70 -36.13 41.24
CA ALA A 45 27.44 -37.24 41.86
C ALA A 45 27.24 -38.60 41.15
N THR A 46 26.95 -38.58 39.84
CA THR A 46 26.68 -39.76 39.01
C THR A 46 27.57 -39.76 37.76
N TYR A 47 28.07 -40.94 37.35
CA TYR A 47 28.86 -41.12 36.13
C TYR A 47 27.96 -41.28 34.89
N LEU A 48 28.08 -40.39 33.92
CA LEU A 48 27.39 -40.46 32.62
C LEU A 48 28.38 -40.79 31.50
N SER A 49 27.98 -41.53 30.48
CA SER A 49 28.88 -41.76 29.34
C SER A 49 29.17 -40.45 28.61
N LEU A 50 30.32 -40.36 27.97
CA LEU A 50 30.63 -39.24 27.07
C LEU A 50 29.53 -39.06 25.99
N GLY A 51 28.85 -40.14 25.58
CA GLY A 51 27.72 -40.10 24.65
C GLY A 51 26.42 -39.54 25.25
N ASP A 52 26.18 -39.76 26.55
CA ASP A 52 25.03 -39.20 27.26
C ASP A 52 25.23 -37.71 27.59
N LEU A 53 26.49 -37.28 27.74
CA LEU A 53 26.83 -35.86 27.93
C LEU A 53 26.94 -35.09 26.59
N ALA A 54 27.17 -35.81 25.49
CA ALA A 54 27.36 -35.22 24.16
C ALA A 54 26.08 -35.20 23.33
N THR A 55 25.53 -33.98 23.24
CA THR A 55 24.74 -33.44 22.12
C THR A 55 23.30 -33.93 21.94
N LYS A 56 22.38 -32.98 22.06
CA LYS A 56 21.01 -33.08 21.53
C LYS A 56 21.09 -33.60 20.08
N LYS A 57 20.47 -34.74 19.79
CA LYS A 57 20.51 -35.35 18.45
C LYS A 57 20.02 -34.36 17.40
N SER A 58 20.70 -34.24 16.27
CA SER A 58 20.22 -33.48 15.10
C SER A 58 20.28 -34.36 13.87
N ASN A 59 19.28 -34.29 13.00
CA ASN A 59 19.21 -35.08 11.78
C ASN A 59 19.57 -34.20 10.57
N LEU A 60 20.81 -34.26 10.11
CA LEU A 60 21.32 -33.35 9.09
C LEU A 60 21.22 -33.88 7.65
N SER A 61 20.57 -35.03 7.44
CA SER A 61 20.49 -35.69 6.14
C SER A 61 19.20 -36.50 5.98
N ALA A 62 18.08 -35.99 6.48
CA ALA A 62 16.80 -36.67 6.39
C ALA A 62 16.26 -36.65 4.96
N SER A 63 15.47 -37.67 4.61
CA SER A 63 14.73 -37.76 3.35
C SER A 63 13.27 -37.33 3.48
N SER A 64 12.86 -36.89 4.66
CA SER A 64 11.51 -36.43 4.97
C SER A 64 11.51 -35.49 6.18
N ALA A 65 10.41 -34.78 6.38
CA ALA A 65 10.19 -33.87 7.51
C ALA A 65 10.14 -34.61 8.88
N PRO A 66 10.49 -33.93 9.98
CA PRO A 66 10.34 -34.49 11.32
C PRO A 66 8.85 -34.75 11.65
N THR A 67 8.61 -35.77 12.46
CA THR A 67 7.27 -36.11 12.97
C THR A 67 7.13 -35.75 14.45
N ALA A 68 5.92 -35.84 15.00
CA ALA A 68 5.68 -35.69 16.44
C ALA A 68 6.45 -36.71 17.31
N THR A 69 6.87 -37.84 16.74
CA THR A 69 7.70 -38.86 17.40
C THR A 69 9.21 -38.60 17.25
N SER A 70 9.60 -37.55 16.53
CA SER A 70 10.98 -37.06 16.47
C SER A 70 11.23 -36.18 17.70
N ASP A 71 11.20 -36.82 18.87
CA ASP A 71 11.04 -36.20 20.19
C ASP A 71 12.17 -36.58 21.16
N LEU A 72 11.99 -36.26 22.45
CA LEU A 72 12.94 -36.59 23.52
C LEU A 72 13.23 -38.09 23.66
N SER A 73 12.23 -38.95 23.44
CA SER A 73 12.43 -40.40 23.49
C SER A 73 13.22 -40.93 22.29
N ALA A 74 13.14 -40.24 21.15
CA ALA A 74 13.96 -40.49 19.96
C ALA A 74 15.35 -39.80 20.00
N GLY A 75 15.66 -39.10 21.10
CA GLY A 75 16.94 -38.45 21.40
C GLY A 75 17.05 -36.98 20.96
N TYR A 76 15.97 -36.39 20.44
CA TYR A 76 15.93 -34.98 20.04
C TYR A 76 15.51 -34.09 21.21
N ASP A 77 15.97 -32.84 21.24
CA ASP A 77 15.56 -31.89 22.27
C ASP A 77 15.38 -30.49 21.69
N VAL A 78 14.81 -29.55 22.43
CA VAL A 78 14.68 -28.16 22.00
C VAL A 78 16.04 -27.62 21.55
N GLY A 79 16.10 -27.09 20.32
CA GLY A 79 17.32 -26.66 19.66
C GLY A 79 17.97 -27.70 18.72
N SER A 80 17.48 -28.94 18.69
CA SER A 80 17.84 -29.91 17.65
C SER A 80 17.50 -29.39 16.25
N VAL A 81 18.37 -29.67 15.28
CA VAL A 81 18.19 -29.29 13.87
C VAL A 81 17.82 -30.50 13.03
N TRP A 82 16.91 -30.31 12.07
CA TRP A 82 16.52 -31.32 11.09
C TRP A 82 16.63 -30.76 9.68
N ILE A 83 17.35 -31.44 8.78
CA ILE A 83 17.51 -31.04 7.38
C ILE A 83 16.86 -32.11 6.51
N ASP A 84 15.79 -31.74 5.82
CA ASP A 84 15.15 -32.55 4.77
C ASP A 84 15.79 -32.19 3.42
N LEU A 85 16.64 -33.08 2.90
CA LEU A 85 17.37 -32.88 1.64
C LEU A 85 16.49 -33.12 0.41
N VAL A 86 15.37 -33.81 0.55
CA VAL A 86 14.43 -34.05 -0.56
C VAL A 86 13.57 -32.80 -0.74
N ALA A 87 13.08 -32.23 0.36
CA ALA A 87 12.26 -31.02 0.33
C ALA A 87 13.09 -29.71 0.32
N ASN A 88 14.40 -29.78 0.59
CA ASN A 88 15.30 -28.62 0.78
C ASN A 88 14.82 -27.66 1.89
N ILE A 89 14.42 -28.22 3.04
CA ILE A 89 13.86 -27.49 4.18
C ILE A 89 14.64 -27.82 5.45
N SER A 90 14.92 -26.81 6.28
CA SER A 90 15.44 -27.02 7.63
C SER A 90 14.33 -26.86 8.67
N TYR A 91 14.46 -27.52 9.81
CA TYR A 91 13.56 -27.38 10.95
C TYR A 91 14.38 -27.27 12.24
N ILE A 92 13.84 -26.59 13.23
CA ILE A 92 14.39 -26.53 14.59
C ILE A 92 13.34 -27.05 15.58
N CYS A 93 13.73 -27.97 16.45
CA CYS A 93 12.86 -28.47 17.51
C CYS A 93 12.64 -27.33 18.52
N VAL A 94 11.39 -26.94 18.72
CA VAL A 94 10.99 -25.89 19.66
C VAL A 94 10.30 -26.46 20.90
N ASP A 95 9.79 -27.69 20.81
CA ASP A 95 9.26 -28.48 21.90
C ASP A 95 9.61 -29.96 21.65
N SER A 96 10.22 -30.63 22.62
CA SER A 96 10.67 -32.02 22.51
C SER A 96 9.77 -33.02 23.24
N THR A 97 8.57 -32.60 23.70
CA THR A 97 7.63 -33.44 24.45
C THR A 97 7.45 -34.82 23.80
N THR A 98 7.65 -35.89 24.58
CA THR A 98 7.56 -37.27 24.12
C THR A 98 6.20 -37.57 23.50
N GLY A 99 6.20 -38.08 22.27
CA GLY A 99 5.03 -38.38 21.45
C GLY A 99 4.34 -37.16 20.83
N SER A 100 4.83 -35.95 21.07
CA SER A 100 4.19 -34.70 20.64
C SER A 100 5.19 -33.56 20.40
N ALA A 101 6.37 -33.87 19.86
CA ALA A 101 7.37 -32.83 19.56
C ALA A 101 6.90 -31.85 18.50
N ILE A 102 7.27 -30.58 18.66
CA ILE A 102 6.98 -29.49 17.73
C ILE A 102 8.28 -29.03 17.07
N TRP A 103 8.26 -28.99 15.74
CA TRP A 103 9.37 -28.58 14.90
C TRP A 103 8.97 -27.34 14.09
N ASP A 104 9.68 -26.25 14.32
CA ASP A 104 9.48 -25.01 13.58
C ASP A 104 10.26 -25.07 12.25
N ARG A 105 9.58 -24.77 11.15
CA ARG A 105 10.15 -24.86 9.80
C ARG A 105 10.97 -23.59 9.49
N ARG A 106 12.19 -23.77 9.01
CA ARG A 106 13.15 -22.73 8.64
C ARG A 106 13.63 -22.92 7.18
N GLY A 107 13.42 -21.91 6.33
CA GLY A 107 13.76 -21.92 4.90
C GLY A 107 12.71 -22.63 4.01
N GLN A 108 12.40 -22.20 2.79
CA GLN A 108 12.78 -21.01 2.01
C GLN A 108 11.82 -19.84 2.31
N ASP A 109 12.29 -18.59 2.22
CA ASP A 109 11.42 -17.54 1.68
C ASP A 109 10.92 -18.11 0.34
N GLY A 110 9.61 -18.35 0.19
CA GLY A 110 9.07 -19.14 -0.92
C GLY A 110 9.72 -18.74 -2.25
N GLN A 111 10.02 -19.72 -3.12
CA GLN A 111 10.64 -19.48 -4.44
C GLN A 111 10.14 -18.14 -5.01
N PRO A 112 11.03 -17.21 -5.39
CA PRO A 112 10.61 -15.96 -6.00
C PRO A 112 9.54 -16.27 -7.05
N GLY A 113 8.36 -15.67 -6.92
CA GLY A 113 7.28 -15.91 -7.87
C GLY A 113 7.80 -15.73 -9.30
N GLN A 114 7.31 -16.54 -10.25
CA GLN A 114 7.80 -16.45 -11.63
C GLN A 114 7.71 -14.99 -12.12
N PRO A 115 8.82 -14.42 -12.62
CA PRO A 115 8.85 -13.02 -13.03
C PRO A 115 7.96 -12.80 -14.25
N ILE A 116 7.32 -11.64 -14.33
CA ILE A 116 6.63 -11.23 -15.55
C ILE A 116 7.67 -10.72 -16.55
N VAL A 117 7.77 -11.37 -17.70
CA VAL A 117 8.70 -11.00 -18.78
C VAL A 117 7.97 -10.12 -19.78
N HIS A 118 8.26 -8.83 -19.84
CA HIS A 118 7.60 -7.91 -20.78
C HIS A 118 7.97 -8.21 -22.24
N ARG A 119 6.97 -8.45 -23.09
CA ARG A 119 7.09 -8.80 -24.52
C ARG A 119 6.60 -7.70 -25.47
N GLY A 120 6.12 -6.57 -24.96
CA GLY A 120 5.52 -5.50 -25.77
C GLY A 120 4.08 -5.80 -26.21
N GLU A 121 3.67 -5.27 -27.37
CA GLU A 121 2.30 -5.44 -27.88
C GLU A 121 2.05 -6.89 -28.33
N TRP A 122 0.85 -7.41 -28.06
CA TRP A 122 0.46 -8.76 -28.45
C TRP A 122 0.54 -8.98 -29.96
N ASN A 123 1.12 -10.11 -30.38
CA ASN A 123 1.33 -10.49 -31.78
C ASN A 123 0.85 -11.93 -32.00
N SER A 124 0.00 -12.14 -33.00
CA SER A 124 -0.56 -13.46 -33.33
C SER A 124 0.48 -14.50 -33.77
N GLY A 125 1.60 -14.07 -34.34
CA GLY A 125 2.69 -14.93 -34.79
C GLY A 125 3.73 -15.24 -33.71
N ALA A 126 3.65 -14.59 -32.54
CA ALA A 126 4.58 -14.84 -31.44
C ALA A 126 4.08 -16.00 -30.55
N ALA A 127 5.02 -16.84 -30.10
CA ALA A 127 4.76 -17.85 -29.07
C ALA A 127 5.03 -17.25 -27.68
N TYR A 128 4.07 -17.39 -26.78
CA TYR A 128 4.11 -16.90 -25.41
C TYR A 128 4.16 -18.08 -24.44
N ILE A 129 4.95 -17.94 -23.38
CA ILE A 129 5.03 -18.91 -22.28
C ILE A 129 4.48 -18.31 -20.99
N THR A 130 4.16 -19.16 -20.00
CA THR A 130 3.69 -18.69 -18.70
C THR A 130 4.68 -17.67 -18.11
N GLY A 131 4.17 -16.53 -17.67
CA GLY A 131 4.96 -15.39 -17.18
C GLY A 131 5.21 -14.29 -18.23
N ASP A 132 4.99 -14.53 -19.52
CA ASP A 132 5.13 -13.47 -20.53
C ASP A 132 4.04 -12.39 -20.38
N GLY A 133 4.42 -11.12 -20.30
CA GLY A 133 3.52 -9.97 -20.22
C GLY A 133 3.37 -9.24 -21.56
N VAL A 134 2.14 -8.92 -21.96
CA VAL A 134 1.84 -8.19 -23.20
C VAL A 134 0.87 -7.03 -22.98
N THR A 135 0.89 -6.05 -23.88
CA THR A 135 -0.15 -5.02 -23.99
C THR A 135 -1.08 -5.32 -25.16
N ARG A 136 -2.39 -5.08 -24.99
CA ARG A 136 -3.40 -5.18 -26.06
C ARG A 136 -4.55 -4.21 -25.80
N LEU A 137 -4.86 -3.35 -26.79
CA LEU A 137 -5.93 -2.36 -26.71
C LEU A 137 -5.84 -1.44 -25.47
N GLY A 138 -4.61 -1.10 -25.07
CA GLY A 138 -4.34 -0.23 -23.91
C GLY A 138 -4.46 -0.91 -22.54
N SER A 139 -4.70 -2.22 -22.49
CA SER A 139 -4.68 -3.02 -21.26
C SER A 139 -3.44 -3.93 -21.23
N SER A 140 -3.03 -4.36 -20.04
CA SER A 140 -1.87 -5.22 -19.81
C SER A 140 -2.29 -6.60 -19.29
N TYR A 141 -1.68 -7.64 -19.83
CA TYR A 141 -2.00 -9.04 -19.56
C TYR A 141 -0.72 -9.84 -19.32
N PHE A 142 -0.82 -10.96 -18.61
CA PHE A 142 0.26 -11.95 -18.49
C PHE A 142 -0.22 -13.33 -18.90
N CYS A 143 0.64 -14.08 -19.56
CA CYS A 143 0.36 -15.43 -20.03
C CYS A 143 0.34 -16.38 -18.83
N ILE A 144 -0.77 -17.11 -18.65
CA ILE A 144 -0.93 -18.13 -17.60
C ILE A 144 -0.67 -19.53 -18.12
N THR A 145 -0.95 -19.77 -19.41
CA THR A 145 -0.71 -21.04 -20.10
C THR A 145 -0.10 -20.75 -21.47
N GLY A 146 1.00 -21.44 -21.78
CA GLY A 146 1.72 -21.26 -23.03
C GLY A 146 0.82 -21.37 -24.26
N ASN A 147 0.98 -20.45 -25.20
CA ASN A 147 0.12 -20.36 -26.37
C ASN A 147 0.79 -19.65 -27.56
N THR A 148 0.21 -19.86 -28.72
CA THR A 148 0.47 -19.09 -29.93
C THR A 148 -0.89 -18.67 -30.49
N ASN A 149 -1.01 -17.43 -30.99
CA ASN A 149 -2.22 -16.91 -31.61
C ASN A 149 -3.50 -16.98 -30.72
N GLN A 150 -3.35 -16.94 -29.39
CA GLN A 150 -4.49 -16.76 -28.48
C GLN A 150 -4.49 -15.31 -28.02
N ALA A 151 -5.50 -14.55 -28.41
CA ALA A 151 -5.59 -13.14 -28.05
C ALA A 151 -6.09 -12.97 -26.59
N PRO A 152 -5.41 -12.16 -25.75
CA PRO A 152 -6.03 -11.65 -24.53
C PRO A 152 -7.34 -10.94 -24.88
N PRO A 153 -8.42 -11.05 -24.09
CA PRO A 153 -8.44 -11.49 -22.70
C PRO A 153 -8.91 -12.94 -22.52
N ASN A 154 -8.61 -13.87 -23.44
CA ASN A 154 -8.97 -15.27 -23.27
C ASN A 154 -8.41 -15.81 -21.93
N ALA A 155 -9.28 -15.97 -20.93
CA ALA A 155 -8.94 -16.26 -19.55
C ALA A 155 -8.34 -17.65 -19.32
N THR A 156 -8.35 -18.51 -20.33
CA THR A 156 -7.62 -19.79 -20.31
C THR A 156 -6.12 -19.59 -20.49
N TYR A 157 -5.71 -18.55 -21.21
CA TYR A 157 -4.31 -18.29 -21.59
C TYR A 157 -3.74 -17.01 -21.01
N TRP A 158 -4.59 -16.05 -20.63
CA TRP A 158 -4.18 -14.72 -20.18
C TRP A 158 -4.85 -14.30 -18.87
N GLY A 159 -4.05 -13.88 -17.90
CA GLY A 159 -4.49 -13.13 -16.72
C GLY A 159 -4.39 -11.63 -16.96
N ILE A 160 -5.24 -10.85 -16.28
CA ILE A 160 -5.25 -9.38 -16.36
C ILE A 160 -4.23 -8.82 -15.37
N LEU A 161 -3.35 -7.91 -15.82
CA LEU A 161 -2.48 -7.10 -14.95
C LEU A 161 -3.08 -5.72 -14.68
N ALA A 162 -3.58 -5.08 -15.73
CA ALA A 162 -4.18 -3.76 -15.65
C ALA A 162 -5.18 -3.58 -16.79
N ILE A 163 -6.36 -3.05 -16.47
CA ILE A 163 -7.33 -2.63 -17.47
C ILE A 163 -7.10 -1.17 -17.83
N LYS A 164 -7.33 -0.82 -19.10
CA LYS A 164 -7.39 0.58 -19.52
C LYS A 164 -8.50 1.28 -18.73
N GLY A 165 -8.21 2.48 -18.21
CA GLY A 165 -9.22 3.33 -17.61
C GLY A 165 -10.21 3.88 -18.63
N ASP A 166 -11.40 4.25 -18.16
CA ASP A 166 -12.38 4.93 -18.99
C ASP A 166 -11.86 6.30 -19.44
N THR A 167 -12.22 6.70 -20.66
CA THR A 167 -11.95 8.06 -21.11
C THR A 167 -12.92 8.99 -20.39
N GLY A 168 -12.42 10.04 -19.75
CA GLY A 168 -13.27 11.04 -19.11
C GLY A 168 -14.24 11.69 -20.11
N THR A 169 -15.39 12.16 -19.64
CA THR A 169 -16.33 12.91 -20.48
C THR A 169 -15.61 14.13 -21.04
N ALA A 170 -15.57 14.26 -22.36
CA ALA A 170 -15.02 15.46 -22.99
C ALA A 170 -15.86 16.67 -22.55
N GLY A 171 -15.20 17.68 -21.96
CA GLY A 171 -15.84 18.98 -21.77
C GLY A 171 -16.22 19.55 -23.14
N THR A 172 -17.41 20.15 -23.27
CA THR A 172 -17.93 20.62 -24.56
C THR A 172 -17.08 21.73 -25.19
N GLY A 173 -16.19 22.38 -24.45
CA GLY A 173 -15.27 23.40 -24.93
C GLY A 173 -15.93 24.66 -25.51
N ILE A 174 -17.26 24.72 -25.52
CA ILE A 174 -18.07 25.80 -26.08
C ILE A 174 -18.82 26.45 -24.93
N GLU A 175 -18.45 27.70 -24.62
CA GLU A 175 -19.27 28.58 -23.79
C GLU A 175 -20.60 28.83 -24.52
N THR A 176 -21.70 28.30 -24.00
CA THR A 176 -23.02 28.53 -24.60
C THR A 176 -23.47 29.95 -24.30
N VAL A 177 -23.60 30.75 -25.35
CA VAL A 177 -24.09 32.14 -25.27
C VAL A 177 -25.61 32.15 -25.37
N VAL A 178 -26.27 32.65 -24.34
CA VAL A 178 -27.72 32.67 -24.21
C VAL A 178 -28.24 34.09 -24.37
N PRO A 179 -29.10 34.40 -25.35
CA PRO A 179 -29.81 35.67 -25.38
C PRO A 179 -30.85 35.71 -24.25
N ILE A 180 -30.89 36.82 -23.53
CA ILE A 180 -31.88 37.08 -22.46
C ILE A 180 -32.63 38.37 -22.77
N THR A 181 -33.79 38.54 -22.15
CA THR A 181 -34.58 39.77 -22.24
C THR A 181 -34.71 40.40 -20.86
N SER A 182 -34.90 41.72 -20.85
CA SER A 182 -35.33 42.45 -19.65
C SER A 182 -36.84 42.57 -19.67
N SER A 183 -37.47 42.38 -18.50
CA SER A 183 -38.89 42.61 -18.33
C SER A 183 -39.16 43.24 -16.96
N ALA A 184 -39.90 44.36 -16.95
CA ALA A 184 -40.23 45.10 -15.73
C ALA A 184 -38.99 45.49 -14.88
N GLY A 185 -37.88 45.78 -15.55
CA GLY A 185 -36.61 46.15 -14.94
C GLY A 185 -35.82 44.98 -14.34
N ALA A 186 -36.19 43.73 -14.63
CA ALA A 186 -35.51 42.54 -14.15
C ALA A 186 -34.86 41.75 -15.29
N VAL A 187 -33.72 41.11 -15.00
CA VAL A 187 -33.05 40.12 -15.86
C VAL A 187 -32.69 38.86 -15.08
N VAL A 188 -32.76 37.71 -15.74
CA VAL A 188 -32.43 36.40 -15.17
C VAL A 188 -31.30 35.74 -15.96
N LEU A 189 -30.21 35.41 -15.25
CA LEU A 189 -29.02 34.73 -15.75
C LEU A 189 -29.04 33.28 -15.25
N SER A 190 -29.62 32.37 -16.03
CA SER A 190 -29.73 30.95 -15.65
C SER A 190 -28.49 30.16 -16.06
N LEU A 191 -27.72 29.70 -15.07
CA LEU A 191 -26.51 28.89 -15.31
C LEU A 191 -26.81 27.46 -15.75
N ALA A 192 -28.09 27.04 -15.73
CA ALA A 192 -28.53 25.81 -16.37
C ALA A 192 -28.52 25.91 -17.91
N SER A 193 -28.66 27.13 -18.45
CA SER A 193 -28.74 27.38 -19.90
C SER A 193 -27.40 27.75 -20.53
N GLY A 194 -26.45 28.26 -19.74
CA GLY A 194 -25.12 28.67 -20.21
C GLY A 194 -24.42 29.59 -19.21
N THR A 195 -23.17 29.95 -19.50
CA THR A 195 -22.36 30.86 -18.65
C THR A 195 -22.10 32.21 -19.30
N ALA A 196 -22.47 32.39 -20.58
CA ALA A 196 -22.45 33.68 -21.26
C ALA A 196 -23.86 34.12 -21.63
N PHE A 197 -24.16 35.40 -21.44
CA PHE A 197 -25.47 35.98 -21.71
C PHE A 197 -25.36 37.22 -22.58
N THR A 198 -26.36 37.49 -23.41
CA THR A 198 -26.44 38.73 -24.20
C THR A 198 -27.79 39.42 -24.02
N THR A 199 -27.81 40.74 -23.86
CA THR A 199 -29.05 41.53 -23.90
C THR A 199 -28.83 42.86 -24.62
N SER A 200 -29.92 43.45 -25.13
CA SER A 200 -30.00 44.89 -25.39
C SER A 200 -30.80 45.55 -24.27
N LEU A 201 -30.33 46.67 -23.74
CA LEU A 201 -31.09 47.45 -22.76
C LEU A 201 -32.22 48.19 -23.48
N ILE A 202 -33.45 47.97 -23.02
CA ILE A 202 -34.65 48.69 -23.48
C ILE A 202 -35.29 49.47 -22.32
N GLU A 203 -34.97 49.09 -21.08
CA GLU A 203 -35.46 49.67 -19.84
C GLU A 203 -34.33 49.75 -18.80
N ASN A 204 -34.59 50.44 -17.68
CA ASN A 204 -33.65 50.48 -16.57
C ASN A 204 -33.70 49.15 -15.82
N ILE A 205 -32.53 48.59 -15.50
CA ILE A 205 -32.43 47.35 -14.75
C ILE A 205 -32.28 47.68 -13.27
N THR A 206 -33.24 47.22 -12.48
CA THR A 206 -33.28 47.38 -11.02
C THR A 206 -33.05 46.07 -10.28
N SER A 207 -33.18 44.93 -10.97
CA SER A 207 -32.96 43.60 -10.41
C SER A 207 -32.23 42.67 -11.37
N ILE A 208 -31.25 41.93 -10.84
CA ILE A 208 -30.48 40.92 -11.55
C ILE A 208 -30.54 39.64 -10.70
N THR A 209 -31.03 38.56 -11.29
CA THR A 209 -31.06 37.24 -10.62
C THR A 209 -30.10 36.30 -11.34
N VAL A 210 -29.15 35.71 -10.62
CA VAL A 210 -28.36 34.58 -11.12
C VAL A 210 -28.95 33.30 -10.54
N SER A 211 -29.49 32.42 -11.37
CA SER A 211 -30.16 31.19 -10.93
C SER A 211 -29.37 29.94 -11.29
N ASN A 212 -29.70 28.83 -10.63
CA ASN A 212 -29.07 27.52 -10.86
C ASN A 212 -27.54 27.53 -10.62
N VAL A 213 -27.11 28.27 -9.60
CA VAL A 213 -25.69 28.42 -9.28
C VAL A 213 -25.14 27.09 -8.75
N PRO A 214 -24.10 26.51 -9.38
CA PRO A 214 -23.42 25.34 -8.87
C PRO A 214 -22.85 25.63 -7.48
N GLY A 215 -22.82 24.64 -6.59
CA GLY A 215 -22.24 24.68 -5.23
C GLY A 215 -20.71 24.90 -5.17
N ALA A 216 -20.13 25.56 -6.17
CA ALA A 216 -18.69 25.71 -6.39
C ALA A 216 -18.38 27.09 -6.99
N ALA A 217 -17.09 27.40 -7.12
CA ALA A 217 -16.65 28.64 -7.74
C ALA A 217 -17.12 28.73 -9.20
N ILE A 218 -17.73 29.85 -9.58
CA ILE A 218 -18.21 30.09 -10.95
C ILE A 218 -17.83 31.47 -11.46
N THR A 219 -17.72 31.54 -12.78
CA THR A 219 -17.65 32.80 -13.52
C THR A 219 -18.74 32.78 -14.58
N ALA A 220 -19.56 33.83 -14.61
CA ALA A 220 -20.56 34.03 -15.65
C ALA A 220 -20.39 35.42 -16.28
N THR A 221 -20.61 35.54 -17.57
CA THR A 221 -20.39 36.78 -18.32
C THR A 221 -21.68 37.26 -18.95
N TRP A 222 -22.01 38.53 -18.76
CA TRP A 222 -23.15 39.19 -19.37
C TRP A 222 -22.68 40.33 -20.28
N HIS A 223 -22.93 40.15 -21.57
CA HIS A 223 -22.71 41.15 -22.61
C HIS A 223 -23.97 41.99 -22.78
N VAL A 224 -23.83 43.29 -22.53
CA VAL A 224 -24.94 44.23 -22.56
C VAL A 224 -24.71 45.24 -23.67
N THR A 225 -25.70 45.46 -24.52
CA THR A 225 -25.72 46.55 -25.49
C THR A 225 -26.59 47.67 -24.95
N GLN A 226 -26.02 48.87 -24.76
CA GLN A 226 -26.78 50.05 -24.33
C GLN A 226 -27.81 50.45 -25.38
N HIS A 227 -28.93 50.98 -24.93
CA HIS A 227 -29.96 51.51 -25.82
C HIS A 227 -29.38 52.62 -26.72
N ALA A 228 -29.83 52.67 -27.97
CA ALA A 228 -29.29 53.57 -28.98
C ALA A 228 -29.78 55.03 -28.83
N SER A 229 -30.89 55.25 -28.13
CA SER A 229 -31.57 56.57 -28.12
C SER A 229 -31.82 57.15 -26.73
N ALA A 230 -31.54 56.41 -25.65
CA ALA A 230 -31.78 56.86 -24.27
C ALA A 230 -30.99 55.99 -23.31
N ALA A 231 -30.09 56.59 -22.52
CA ALA A 231 -29.25 55.82 -21.61
C ALA A 231 -30.11 55.07 -20.57
N LYS A 232 -29.79 53.80 -20.35
CA LYS A 232 -30.45 52.96 -19.34
C LYS A 232 -29.47 52.65 -18.22
N SER A 233 -29.95 52.68 -16.99
CA SER A 233 -29.16 52.33 -15.81
C SER A 233 -29.19 50.83 -15.55
N ILE A 234 -28.12 50.33 -14.95
CA ILE A 234 -28.06 49.01 -14.33
C ILE A 234 -27.73 49.23 -12.85
N ILE A 235 -28.66 48.84 -11.98
CA ILE A 235 -28.49 48.90 -10.54
C ILE A 235 -28.22 47.47 -10.05
N LEU A 236 -27.19 47.32 -9.21
CA LEU A 236 -26.85 46.03 -8.65
C LEU A 236 -27.81 45.64 -7.51
N PRO A 237 -28.18 44.35 -7.38
CA PRO A 237 -28.91 43.85 -6.22
C PRO A 237 -28.08 43.95 -4.94
N THR A 238 -28.76 43.84 -3.79
CA THR A 238 -28.10 43.70 -2.48
C THR A 238 -27.19 42.45 -2.46
N GLY A 239 -25.98 42.59 -1.93
CA GLY A 239 -24.98 41.50 -1.88
C GLY A 239 -24.05 41.42 -3.10
N PHE A 240 -24.25 42.29 -4.10
CA PHE A 240 -23.36 42.45 -5.23
C PHE A 240 -22.54 43.72 -5.06
N VAL A 241 -21.24 43.63 -5.34
CA VAL A 241 -20.33 44.78 -5.29
C VAL A 241 -19.56 44.90 -6.59
N TRP A 242 -19.37 46.13 -7.06
CA TRP A 242 -18.41 46.41 -8.12
C TRP A 242 -17.00 46.18 -7.59
N ALA A 243 -16.13 45.54 -8.37
CA ALA A 243 -14.74 45.33 -8.00
C ALA A 243 -13.99 46.64 -7.72
N THR A 244 -14.42 47.75 -8.34
CA THR A 244 -13.89 49.10 -8.10
C THR A 244 -14.51 49.81 -6.89
N GLY A 245 -15.52 49.23 -6.25
CA GLY A 245 -16.29 49.83 -5.14
C GLY A 245 -17.28 50.92 -5.57
N THR A 246 -17.24 51.38 -6.82
CA THR A 246 -18.12 52.43 -7.36
C THR A 246 -18.85 51.96 -8.61
N SER A 247 -20.07 52.47 -8.82
CA SER A 247 -20.85 52.15 -10.02
C SER A 247 -20.20 52.73 -11.28
N PRO A 248 -19.99 51.93 -12.33
CA PRO A 248 -19.58 52.42 -13.64
C PRO A 248 -20.63 53.35 -14.27
N ASP A 249 -20.18 54.21 -15.18
CA ASP A 249 -21.05 55.04 -16.01
C ASP A 249 -21.60 54.24 -17.21
N PHE A 250 -22.93 54.27 -17.35
CA PHE A 250 -23.68 53.65 -18.44
C PHE A 250 -24.26 54.68 -19.43
N ALA A 251 -23.82 55.95 -19.43
CA ALA A 251 -24.42 57.02 -20.22
C ALA A 251 -24.19 56.92 -21.75
N SER A 252 -23.19 56.15 -22.20
CA SER A 252 -22.82 56.10 -23.63
C SER A 252 -23.79 55.24 -24.44
N LEU A 253 -24.63 55.90 -25.25
CA LEU A 253 -25.62 55.25 -26.12
C LEU A 253 -24.97 54.25 -27.09
N GLY A 254 -25.62 53.10 -27.30
CA GLY A 254 -25.14 52.04 -28.20
C GLY A 254 -23.86 51.32 -27.77
N ALA A 255 -23.22 51.72 -26.66
CA ALA A 255 -21.99 51.09 -26.18
C ALA A 255 -22.21 49.64 -25.73
N LYS A 256 -21.14 48.83 -25.82
CA LYS A 256 -21.14 47.44 -25.34
C LYS A 256 -20.39 47.35 -24.00
N TYR A 257 -21.05 46.71 -23.04
CA TYR A 257 -20.54 46.46 -21.71
C TYR A 257 -20.41 44.97 -21.46
N ILE A 258 -19.38 44.59 -20.70
CA ILE A 258 -19.17 43.22 -20.24
C ILE A 258 -19.16 43.25 -18.73
N LEU A 259 -20.13 42.59 -18.12
CA LEU A 259 -20.23 42.37 -16.68
C LEU A 259 -19.86 40.92 -16.42
N THR A 260 -18.85 40.68 -15.59
CA THR A 260 -18.44 39.34 -15.19
C THR A 260 -18.76 39.13 -13.72
N PHE A 261 -19.61 38.15 -13.46
CA PHE A 261 -20.04 37.72 -12.14
C PHE A 261 -19.09 36.63 -11.63
N LYS A 262 -18.56 36.80 -10.42
CA LYS A 262 -17.68 35.83 -9.78
C LYS A 262 -18.15 35.52 -8.37
N THR A 263 -18.16 34.24 -8.04
CA THR A 263 -18.35 33.76 -6.66
C THR A 263 -17.55 32.49 -6.44
N ILE A 264 -17.12 32.25 -5.20
CA ILE A 264 -16.41 31.06 -4.75
C ILE A 264 -17.34 30.01 -4.14
N ASP A 265 -18.54 30.43 -3.72
CA ASP A 265 -19.44 29.67 -2.85
C ASP A 265 -20.92 29.91 -3.21
N SER A 266 -21.22 30.04 -4.51
CA SER A 266 -22.59 30.24 -5.00
C SER A 266 -23.29 31.51 -4.50
N GLY A 267 -22.53 32.49 -4.02
CA GLY A 267 -23.01 33.81 -3.61
C GLY A 267 -23.31 33.95 -2.12
N THR A 268 -23.03 32.94 -1.28
CA THR A 268 -23.23 33.06 0.18
C THR A 268 -22.28 34.08 0.83
N SER A 269 -21.07 34.25 0.30
CA SER A 269 -20.11 35.27 0.76
C SER A 269 -20.15 36.56 -0.07
N GLY A 270 -21.19 36.73 -0.90
CA GLY A 270 -21.34 37.83 -1.85
C GLY A 270 -20.85 37.48 -3.26
N VAL A 271 -21.25 38.31 -4.23
CA VAL A 271 -20.85 38.17 -5.65
C VAL A 271 -20.06 39.40 -6.06
N GLU A 272 -18.84 39.20 -6.55
CA GLU A 272 -18.00 40.27 -7.07
C GLU A 272 -18.29 40.46 -8.57
N LEU A 273 -18.46 41.72 -8.98
CA LEU A 273 -18.61 42.10 -10.39
C LEU A 273 -17.39 42.81 -10.93
N VAL A 274 -16.81 42.24 -11.98
CA VAL A 274 -15.80 42.92 -12.80
C VAL A 274 -16.49 43.54 -14.01
N PHE A 275 -16.31 44.85 -14.18
CA PHE A 275 -16.81 45.60 -15.32
C PHE A 275 -15.70 45.88 -16.32
N ARG A 276 -15.97 45.67 -17.62
CA ARG A 276 -15.17 46.23 -18.70
C ARG A 276 -16.09 46.89 -19.74
N ARG A 277 -15.85 48.17 -20.02
CA ARG A 277 -16.39 48.83 -21.21
C ARG A 277 -15.56 48.39 -22.41
N ARG A 278 -16.21 47.94 -23.48
CA ARG A 278 -15.54 47.74 -24.76
C ARG A 278 -15.77 48.98 -25.60
N SER A 279 -14.72 49.76 -25.83
CA SER A 279 -14.74 50.77 -26.89
C SER A 279 -14.80 50.01 -28.22
N LEU A 280 -15.87 50.22 -28.98
CA LEU A 280 -15.89 49.90 -30.40
C LEU A 280 -15.32 51.09 -31.16
#